data_AF-A0A7K9L5Z9-F1
#
_entry.id   AF-A0A7K9L5Z9-F1
#
_cell.length_a   1.000
_cell.length_b   1.000
_cell.length_c   1.000
_cell.angle_alpha   90.00
_cell.angle_beta   90.00
_cell.angle_gamma   90.00
#
_symmetry.space_group_name_H-M   'P 1'
#
loop_
_entity.id
_entity.type
_entity.pdbx_description
1 polymer ?
#
loop_
_entity_poly.entity_id
_entity_poly.type
_entity_poly.pdbx_seq_one_letter_code
_entity_poly.pdbx_strand_id
1 'polypeptide(L)'
;FRSETKFDSNSGWPSFYDVISPDAITSNDDFSYGMHRIEISCSQCGAHLGHIFDDGPRPTGKRYCTNSASLSFKPADKNNAGEGSSNASPAQTGKAEL
;
A
#
# COMPACT_ATOMS: atom_id res chain seq x y z
N PHE A 1 1.85 -2.26 2.67
CA PHE A 1 3.17 -1.59 2.76
C PHE A 1 4.09 -2.35 3.70
N ARG A 2 5.41 -2.17 3.56
CA ARG A 2 6.44 -2.74 4.44
C ARG A 2 7.02 -1.66 5.35
N SER A 3 7.32 -2.00 6.61
CA SER A 3 7.86 -1.03 7.58
C SER A 3 9.19 -0.44 7.14
N GLU A 4 10.01 -1.20 6.41
CA GLU A 4 11.32 -0.80 5.86
C GLU A 4 11.19 0.31 4.81
N THR A 5 10.02 0.41 4.18
CA THR A 5 9.74 1.45 3.17
C THR A 5 9.14 2.71 3.78
N LYS A 6 8.81 2.67 5.08
CA LYS A 6 8.24 3.81 5.80
C LYS A 6 9.32 4.87 6.04
N PHE A 7 8.97 6.12 5.84
CA PHE A 7 9.83 7.25 6.18
C PHE A 7 9.03 8.40 6.81
N ASP A 8 9.73 9.34 7.43
CA ASP A 8 9.11 10.57 7.92
C ASP A 8 9.13 11.62 6.83
N SER A 9 7.95 11.98 6.33
CA SER A 9 7.76 13.01 5.30
C SER A 9 7.33 14.36 5.88
N ASN A 10 7.09 14.45 7.20
CA ASN A 10 6.46 15.60 7.85
C ASN A 10 5.10 16.04 7.26
N SER A 11 4.43 15.15 6.51
CA SER A 11 3.12 15.46 5.88
C SER A 11 1.92 15.30 6.82
N GLY A 12 2.13 14.80 8.04
CA GLY A 12 1.05 14.47 8.99
C GLY A 12 0.43 13.08 8.78
N TRP A 13 0.85 12.34 7.76
CA TRP A 13 0.34 11.01 7.43
C TRP A 13 1.47 9.96 7.30
N PRO A 14 1.20 8.68 7.61
CA PRO A 14 2.09 7.58 7.25
C PRO A 14 2.53 7.68 5.78
N SER A 15 3.84 7.65 5.56
CA SER A 15 4.44 7.77 4.23
C SER A 15 5.37 6.60 3.96
N PHE A 16 5.24 6.04 2.76
CA PHE A 16 6.07 4.93 2.28
C PHE A 16 6.65 5.31 0.93
N TYR A 17 7.88 4.86 0.62
CA TYR A 17 8.47 5.13 -0.69
C TYR A 17 8.17 4.03 -1.72
N ASP A 18 7.71 2.85 -1.27
CA ASP A 18 7.41 1.73 -2.15
C ASP A 18 6.28 0.85 -1.60
N VAL A 19 5.69 0.04 -2.47
CA VAL A 19 4.63 -0.92 -2.16
C VAL A 19 5.19 -2.32 -1.95
N ILE A 20 4.39 -3.22 -1.38
CA ILE A 20 4.81 -4.62 -1.20
C ILE A 20 4.82 -5.39 -2.53
N SER A 21 3.94 -5.00 -3.45
CA SER A 21 3.80 -5.53 -4.81
C SER A 21 3.08 -4.48 -5.64
N PRO A 22 3.42 -4.31 -6.94
CA PRO A 22 2.68 -3.41 -7.84
C PRO A 22 1.19 -3.74 -7.91
N ASP A 23 0.82 -5.01 -7.77
CA ASP A 23 -0.57 -5.47 -7.86
C ASP A 23 -1.37 -5.24 -6.57
N ALA A 24 -0.75 -4.75 -5.49
CA ALA A 24 -1.41 -4.54 -4.21
C ALA A 24 -2.25 -3.25 -4.18
N ILE A 25 -2.03 -2.34 -5.13
CA ILE A 25 -2.65 -1.02 -5.17
C ILE A 25 -3.21 -0.77 -6.57
N THR A 26 -4.37 -0.13 -6.62
CA THR A 26 -4.92 0.48 -7.82
C THR A 26 -4.74 2.00 -7.74
N SER A 27 -4.29 2.61 -8.85
CA SER A 27 -4.10 4.05 -8.96
C SER A 27 -5.13 4.66 -9.89
N ASN A 28 -5.80 5.72 -9.45
CA ASN A 28 -6.82 6.43 -10.22
C ASN A 28 -6.57 7.94 -10.19
N ASP A 29 -6.94 8.64 -11.27
CA ASP A 29 -6.93 10.10 -11.28
C ASP A 29 -8.02 10.66 -10.34
N ASP A 30 -7.63 11.60 -9.48
CA ASP A 30 -8.50 12.32 -8.55
C ASP A 30 -8.41 13.82 -8.83
N PHE A 31 -9.53 14.37 -9.33
CA PHE A 31 -9.68 15.79 -9.66
C PHE A 31 -10.40 16.60 -8.57
N SER A 32 -10.56 16.02 -7.38
CA SER A 32 -11.26 16.66 -6.27
C SER A 32 -10.52 17.91 -5.78
N TYR A 33 -11.27 18.86 -5.21
CA TYR A 33 -10.75 20.10 -4.64
C TYR A 33 -9.97 20.99 -5.64
N GLY A 34 -10.21 20.82 -6.94
CA GLY A 34 -9.53 21.60 -7.99
C GLY A 34 -8.06 21.24 -8.17
N MET A 35 -7.62 20.08 -7.66
CA MET A 35 -6.25 19.57 -7.81
C MET A 35 -6.29 18.29 -8.64
N HIS A 36 -5.24 18.03 -9.42
CA HIS A 36 -5.01 16.72 -10.02
C HIS A 36 -4.05 15.93 -9.11
N ARG A 37 -4.57 14.86 -8.51
CA ARG A 37 -3.83 13.93 -7.66
C ARG A 37 -4.02 12.51 -8.18
N ILE A 38 -3.18 11.59 -7.75
CA ILE A 38 -3.36 10.17 -8.03
C ILE A 38 -3.78 9.48 -6.74
N GLU A 39 -5.05 9.05 -6.67
CA GLU A 39 -5.60 8.25 -5.59
C GLU A 39 -4.98 6.85 -5.61
N ILE A 40 -4.75 6.28 -4.42
CA ILE A 40 -4.38 4.89 -4.24
C ILE A 40 -5.46 4.17 -3.42
N SER A 41 -5.89 3.01 -3.91
CA SER A 41 -6.87 2.14 -3.26
C SER A 41 -6.38 0.69 -3.21
N CYS A 42 -6.93 -0.10 -2.29
CA CYS A 42 -6.62 -1.53 -2.20
C CYS A 42 -7.14 -2.25 -3.45
N SER A 43 -6.27 -2.92 -4.20
CA SER A 43 -6.66 -3.62 -5.43
C SER A 43 -7.66 -4.77 -5.20
N GLN A 44 -7.69 -5.33 -3.99
CA GLN A 44 -8.54 -6.48 -3.66
C GLN A 44 -9.96 -6.09 -3.23
N CYS A 45 -10.13 -4.96 -2.54
CA CYS A 45 -11.42 -4.57 -1.97
C CYS A 45 -11.88 -3.16 -2.34
N GLY A 46 -11.06 -2.38 -3.05
CA GLY A 46 -11.36 -1.00 -3.44
C GLY A 46 -11.33 0.01 -2.30
N ALA A 47 -10.91 -0.38 -1.09
CA ALA A 47 -10.84 0.54 0.05
C ALA A 47 -9.85 1.68 -0.23
N HIS A 48 -10.28 2.92 0.02
CA HIS A 48 -9.44 4.09 -0.13
C HIS A 48 -8.27 4.06 0.85
N LEU A 49 -7.04 4.22 0.34
CA LEU A 49 -5.82 4.24 1.14
C LEU A 49 -5.27 5.66 1.27
N GLY A 50 -5.27 6.45 0.20
CA GLY A 50 -4.72 7.80 0.20
C GLY A 50 -4.31 8.26 -1.20
N HIS A 51 -3.13 8.88 -1.33
CA HIS A 51 -2.62 9.39 -2.61
C HIS A 51 -1.12 9.09 -2.80
N ILE A 52 -0.67 9.05 -4.05
CA ILE A 52 0.75 8.96 -4.43
C ILE A 52 1.25 10.31 -5.00
N PHE A 53 2.47 10.68 -4.60
CA PHE A 53 3.16 11.90 -5.01
C PHE A 53 4.59 11.59 -5.52
N ASP A 54 5.16 12.50 -6.30
CA ASP A 54 6.49 12.36 -6.93
C ASP A 54 7.62 13.07 -6.17
N ASP A 55 7.40 13.34 -4.89
CA ASP A 55 8.31 14.03 -3.96
C ASP A 55 8.91 13.08 -2.91
N GLY A 56 8.98 11.79 -3.24
CA GLY A 56 9.55 10.77 -2.36
C GLY A 56 11.07 10.66 -2.42
N PRO A 57 11.68 9.91 -1.49
CA PRO A 57 13.11 9.65 -1.50
C PRO A 57 13.50 8.67 -2.61
N ARG A 58 14.82 8.58 -2.90
CA ARG A 58 15.38 7.46 -3.67
C ARG A 58 15.10 6.12 -2.94
N PRO A 59 14.95 5.00 -3.66
CA PRO A 59 15.20 4.82 -5.10
C PRO A 59 14.02 5.16 -6.02
N THR A 60 12.80 5.20 -5.51
CA THR A 60 11.59 5.30 -6.35
C THR A 60 11.23 6.74 -6.71
N GLY A 61 11.59 7.71 -5.87
CA GLY A 61 11.12 9.09 -5.99
C GLY A 61 9.62 9.23 -5.69
N LYS A 62 8.95 8.17 -5.22
CA LYS A 62 7.51 8.16 -4.97
C LYS A 62 7.24 8.26 -3.48
N ARG A 63 6.17 8.94 -3.11
CA ARG A 63 5.63 9.01 -1.75
C ARG A 63 4.18 8.56 -1.74
N TYR A 64 3.95 7.40 -1.15
CA TYR A 64 2.62 6.87 -0.86
C TYR A 64 2.14 7.45 0.47
N CYS A 65 1.35 8.52 0.38
CA CYS A 65 0.77 9.22 1.51
C CYS A 65 -0.54 8.52 1.90
N THR A 66 -0.52 7.75 2.98
CA THR A 66 -1.57 6.80 3.31
C THR A 66 -2.26 7.16 4.62
N ASN A 67 -3.59 7.05 4.67
CA ASN A 67 -4.36 7.25 5.88
C ASN A 67 -4.08 6.12 6.89
N SER A 68 -3.72 6.48 8.14
CA SER A 68 -3.49 5.49 9.20
C SER A 68 -4.73 4.67 9.52
N ALA A 69 -5.93 5.25 9.40
CA ALA A 69 -7.20 4.57 9.62
C ALA A 69 -7.48 3.49 8.54
N SER A 70 -6.83 3.59 7.39
CA SER A 70 -6.94 2.60 6.31
C SER A 70 -5.97 1.42 6.47
N LEU A 71 -5.15 1.40 7.53
CA LEU A 71 -4.10 0.40 7.73
C LEU A 71 -4.25 -0.34 9.07
N SER A 72 -4.13 -1.66 9.03
CA SER A 72 -3.85 -2.49 10.20
C SER A 72 -2.37 -2.88 10.23
N PHE A 73 -1.71 -2.73 11.38
CA PHE A 73 -0.31 -3.13 11.55
C PHE A 73 -0.19 -4.57 12.06
N LYS A 74 0.61 -5.39 11.37
CA LYS A 74 1.03 -6.71 11.85
C LYS A 74 2.52 -6.66 12.21
N PRO A 75 2.91 -6.85 13.48
CA PRO A 75 4.32 -6.95 13.87
C PRO A 75 5.02 -8.11 13.16
N ALA A 76 6.30 -7.96 12.87
CA ALA A 76 7.12 -9.09 12.43
C ALA A 76 7.32 -10.06 13.60
N ASP A 77 7.06 -11.35 13.37
CA ASP A 77 7.26 -12.39 14.38
C ASP A 77 8.76 -12.51 14.70
N LYS A 78 9.17 -12.06 15.89
CA LYS A 78 10.58 -12.06 16.31
C LYS A 78 11.16 -13.46 16.61
N ASN A 79 10.41 -14.53 16.36
CA ASN A 79 10.76 -15.91 16.73
C ASN A 79 11.02 -16.88 15.56
N ASN A 80 11.02 -16.43 14.30
CA ASN A 80 11.40 -17.29 13.17
C ASN A 80 12.38 -16.57 12.22
N ALA A 81 13.61 -16.39 12.69
CA ALA A 81 14.78 -16.29 11.80
C ALA A 81 15.27 -17.72 11.51
N GLY A 82 14.45 -18.48 10.79
CA GLY A 82 14.64 -19.90 10.51
C GLY A 82 13.30 -20.57 10.26
N GLU A 83 13.18 -21.24 9.12
CA GLU A 83 12.02 -22.04 8.67
C GLU A 83 10.86 -21.24 8.06
N GLY A 84 10.86 -21.21 6.73
CA GLY A 84 9.70 -20.84 5.93
C GLY A 84 8.59 -21.87 6.08
N SER A 85 7.36 -21.38 6.24
CA SER A 85 6.17 -22.12 5.83
C SER A 85 5.09 -21.12 5.42
N SER A 86 4.90 -21.09 4.11
CA SER A 86 3.73 -20.72 3.34
C SER A 86 2.47 -20.36 4.13
N ASN A 87 1.96 -19.14 3.91
CA ASN A 87 0.60 -18.98 3.38
C ASN A 87 0.43 -17.58 2.79
N ALA A 88 0.65 -17.52 1.48
CA ALA A 88 0.18 -16.46 0.62
C ALA A 88 -1.37 -16.47 0.57
N SER A 89 -1.94 -15.29 0.38
CA SER A 89 -3.31 -14.92 -0.01
C SER A 89 -4.45 -15.95 0.12
N PRO A 90 -5.59 -15.59 0.74
CA PRO A 90 -6.84 -16.28 0.47
C PRO A 90 -7.37 -15.84 -0.91
N ALA A 91 -6.86 -16.44 -1.98
CA ALA A 91 -7.52 -16.43 -3.29
C ALA A 91 -8.43 -17.66 -3.36
N GLN A 92 -9.73 -17.50 -3.07
CA GLN A 92 -10.70 -18.55 -3.37
C GLN A 92 -11.13 -18.43 -4.83
N THR A 93 -10.72 -19.42 -5.62
CA THR A 93 -11.17 -19.64 -7.00
C THR A 93 -12.55 -20.28 -6.95
N GLY A 94 -13.58 -19.58 -7.40
CA GLY A 94 -14.93 -20.10 -7.59
C GLY A 94 -15.32 -20.04 -9.05
N LYS A 95 -15.17 -21.18 -9.73
CA LYS A 95 -15.59 -21.45 -11.10
C LYS A 95 -17.12 -21.46 -11.18
N ALA A 96 -17.73 -20.71 -12.08
CA ALA A 96 -19.12 -20.91 -12.50
C ALA A 96 -19.24 -20.65 -14.00
N GLU A 97 -19.19 -21.73 -14.76
CA GLU A 97 -19.73 -21.81 -16.11
C GLU A 97 -21.25 -21.95 -16.00
N LEU A 98 -21.98 -21.09 -16.71
CA LEU A 98 -23.15 -21.37 -17.55
C LEU A 98 -23.42 -20.13 -18.41
#